data_AF-A0A8H4B452-F1
#
_entry.id   AF-A0A8H4B452-F1
#
_cell.length_a   1.000
_cell.length_b   1.000
_cell.length_c   1.000
_cell.angle_alpha   90.00
_cell.angle_beta   90.00
_cell.angle_gamma   90.00
#
_symmetry.space_group_name_H-M   'P 1'
#
loop_
_entity.id
_entity.type
_entity.pdbx_description
1 polymer ?
#
loop_
_entity_poly.entity_id
_entity_poly.type
_entity_poly.pdbx_seq_one_letter_code
_entity_poly.pdbx_strand_id
1 'polypeptide(L)'
;MATMDPTLVCYICDKEIKSKRGLSYHNTMVKKFNTHQSNINKLPKGIITEFKNIIVSLIHHNLPLNFKSMGKQTLSIPCPESLFYAIFLGHIHYYSSVQELINVNFIKHQHIKL
;
A
#
# COMPACT_ATOMS: atom_id res chain seq x y z
N MET A 1 23.85 -24.76 18.57
CA MET A 1 22.42 -24.40 18.74
C MET A 1 22.21 -23.02 18.15
N ALA A 2 21.52 -22.90 17.01
CA ALA A 2 21.22 -21.61 16.41
C ALA A 2 20.02 -21.00 17.15
N THR A 3 20.20 -19.86 17.80
CA THR A 3 19.11 -19.05 18.34
C THR A 3 18.33 -18.48 17.16
N MET A 4 17.13 -19.00 16.90
CA MET A 4 16.22 -18.35 15.97
C MET A 4 15.73 -17.07 16.66
N ASP A 5 16.36 -15.94 16.31
CA ASP A 5 15.86 -14.63 16.71
C ASP A 5 14.40 -14.50 16.25
N PRO A 6 13.47 -14.08 17.13
CA PRO A 6 12.08 -13.92 16.74
C PRO A 6 11.98 -12.90 15.60
N THR A 7 11.38 -13.31 14.49
CA THR A 7 11.12 -12.46 13.34
C THR A 7 10.25 -11.28 13.79
N LEU A 8 10.78 -10.07 13.67
CA LEU A 8 10.09 -8.85 14.06
C LEU A 8 9.22 -8.37 12.90
N VAL A 9 7.92 -8.62 12.98
CA VAL A 9 6.97 -8.40 11.89
C VAL A 9 5.97 -7.29 12.26
N CYS A 10 5.64 -6.43 11.30
CA CYS A 10 4.57 -5.44 11.46
C CYS A 10 3.20 -6.12 11.51
N TYR A 11 2.36 -5.80 12.51
CA TYR A 11 1.02 -6.38 12.64
C TYR A 11 -0.03 -5.81 11.66
N ILE A 12 0.34 -4.82 10.84
CA ILE A 12 -0.57 -4.17 9.87
C ILE A 12 -0.26 -4.63 8.45
N CYS A 13 1.03 -4.66 8.06
CA CYS A 13 1.44 -4.93 6.68
C CYS A 13 2.35 -6.16 6.53
N ASP A 14 2.55 -6.93 7.60
CA ASP A 14 3.37 -8.16 7.63
C ASP A 14 4.83 -8.00 7.18
N LYS A 15 5.34 -6.76 7.18
CA LYS A 15 6.72 -6.47 6.81
C LYS A 15 7.68 -6.89 7.92
N GLU A 16 8.71 -7.66 7.56
CA GLU A 16 9.84 -7.99 8.43
C GLU A 16 10.76 -6.78 8.64
N ILE A 17 11.13 -6.52 9.89
CA ILE A 17 11.94 -5.39 10.31
C ILE A 17 13.15 -5.88 11.11
N LYS A 18 14.33 -5.36 10.81
CA LYS A 18 15.60 -5.86 11.38
C LYS A 18 15.81 -5.52 12.86
N SER A 19 15.01 -4.63 13.46
CA SER A 19 15.24 -4.18 14.83
C SER A 19 13.96 -3.80 15.56
N LYS A 20 13.94 -3.95 16.89
CA LYS A 20 12.79 -3.60 17.74
C LYS A 20 12.45 -2.10 17.66
N ARG A 21 13.47 -1.24 17.65
CA ARG A 21 13.30 0.21 17.47
C ARG A 21 12.68 0.52 16.10
N GLY A 22 13.16 -0.14 15.05
CA GLY A 22 12.60 -0.03 13.70
C GLY A 22 11.15 -0.48 13.65
N LEU A 23 10.83 -1.61 14.29
CA LEU A 23 9.47 -2.16 14.33
C LEU A 23 8.52 -1.20 15.07
N SER A 24 8.93 -0.66 16.21
CA SER A 24 8.12 0.31 16.97
C SER A 24 7.82 1.57 16.16
N TYR A 25 8.85 2.16 15.54
CA TYR A 25 8.68 3.34 14.69
C TYR A 25 7.77 3.03 13.48
N HIS A 26 8.02 1.91 12.81
CA HIS A 26 7.24 1.47 11.66
C HIS A 26 5.77 1.26 12.02
N ASN A 27 5.48 0.54 13.10
CA ASN A 27 4.13 0.32 13.60
C ASN A 27 3.41 1.63 13.89
N THR A 28 4.08 2.61 14.52
CA THR A 28 3.49 3.93 14.76
C THR A 28 3.14 4.66 13.47
N MET A 29 4.03 4.63 12.47
CA MET A 29 3.81 5.29 11.18
C MET A 29 2.69 4.62 10.37
N VAL A 30 2.74 3.29 10.22
CA VAL A 30 1.71 2.55 9.49
C VAL A 30 0.37 2.66 10.22
N LYS A 31 0.35 2.59 11.55
CA LYS A 31 -0.86 2.82 12.34
C LYS A 31 -1.43 4.21 12.04
N LYS A 32 -0.62 5.27 12.08
CA LYS A 32 -1.08 6.65 11.81
C LYS A 32 -1.89 6.75 10.50
N PHE A 33 -1.44 6.10 9.44
CA PHE A 33 -2.11 6.18 8.14
C PHE A 33 -3.24 5.16 7.97
N ASN A 34 -3.24 4.04 8.69
CA ASN A 34 -4.26 3.00 8.55
C ASN A 34 -5.32 3.00 9.67
N THR A 35 -5.21 3.90 10.65
CA THR A 35 -6.24 4.05 11.68
C THR A 35 -7.30 5.05 11.23
N HIS A 36 -8.43 4.48 10.80
CA HIS A 36 -9.75 5.06 10.54
C HIS A 36 -9.88 6.60 10.51
N GLN A 37 -9.96 7.16 9.28
CA GLN A 37 -10.86 8.29 9.04
C GLN A 37 -12.28 7.72 9.05
N SER A 38 -13.05 7.99 10.10
CA SER A 38 -14.45 7.54 10.30
C SER A 38 -15.44 8.01 9.23
N ASN A 39 -14.97 8.74 8.21
CA ASN A 39 -15.78 9.39 7.19
C ASN A 39 -15.64 8.76 5.80
N ILE A 40 -15.04 7.56 5.68
CA ILE A 40 -15.17 6.79 4.44
C ILE A 40 -16.63 6.31 4.41
N ASN A 41 -17.50 7.17 3.88
CA ASN A 41 -18.86 6.82 3.50
C ASN A 41 -18.81 5.46 2.81
N LYS A 42 -19.76 4.58 3.13
CA LYS A 42 -19.86 3.25 2.49
C LYS A 42 -19.99 3.47 0.98
N LEU A 43 -18.86 3.41 0.28
CA LEU A 43 -18.83 3.52 -1.17
C LEU A 43 -19.55 2.29 -1.74
N PRO A 44 -20.35 2.45 -2.80
CA PRO A 44 -20.91 1.32 -3.51
C PRO A 44 -19.80 0.35 -3.94
N LYS A 45 -20.02 -0.95 -3.71
CA LYS A 45 -19.05 -2.00 -4.08
C LYS A 45 -18.67 -1.97 -5.56
N GLY A 46 -19.60 -1.57 -6.42
CA GLY A 46 -19.38 -1.38 -7.86
C GLY A 46 -18.26 -0.37 -8.15
N ILE A 47 -18.30 0.79 -7.49
CA ILE A 47 -17.29 1.85 -7.67
C ILE A 47 -15.91 1.37 -7.22
N ILE A 48 -15.84 0.66 -6.09
CA ILE A 48 -14.57 0.10 -5.59
C ILE A 48 -14.00 -0.92 -6.59
N THR A 49 -14.86 -1.79 -7.12
CA THR A 49 -14.45 -2.85 -8.05
C THR A 49 -13.98 -2.27 -9.38
N GLU A 50 -14.72 -1.31 -9.93
CA GLU A 50 -14.34 -0.60 -11.15
C GLU A 50 -13.00 0.11 -10.99
N PHE A 51 -12.79 0.80 -9.87
CA PHE A 51 -11.53 1.50 -9.63
C PHE A 51 -10.35 0.55 -9.43
N LYS A 52 -10.55 -0.62 -8.79
CA LYS A 52 -9.53 -1.69 -8.75
C LYS A 52 -9.13 -2.13 -10.16
N ASN A 53 -10.10 -2.32 -11.06
CA ASN A 53 -9.83 -2.71 -12.45
C ASN A 53 -9.03 -1.63 -13.20
N ILE A 54 -9.34 -0.35 -12.96
CA ILE A 54 -8.56 0.78 -13.50
C ILE A 54 -7.10 0.70 -13.02
N ILE A 55 -6.87 0.51 -11.72
CA ILE A 55 -5.52 0.38 -11.16
C ILE A 55 -4.78 -0.81 -11.79
N VAL A 56 -5.43 -1.98 -11.87
CA VAL A 56 -4.84 -3.19 -12.49
C VAL A 56 -4.46 -2.92 -13.94
N SER A 57 -5.35 -2.29 -14.71
CA SER A 57 -5.08 -1.92 -16.10
C SER A 57 -3.89 -0.96 -16.22
N LEU A 58 -3.81 0.06 -15.37
CA LEU A 58 -2.69 1.01 -15.31
C LEU A 58 -1.39 0.31 -14.92
N ILE A 59 -1.42 -0.64 -13.98
CA ILE A 59 -0.26 -1.46 -13.62
C ILE A 59 0.21 -2.26 -14.84
N HIS A 60 -0.70 -2.95 -15.54
CA HIS A 60 -0.36 -3.73 -16.73
C HIS A 60 0.19 -2.86 -17.86
N HIS A 61 -0.37 -1.68 -18.08
CA HIS A 61 0.10 -0.74 -19.11
C HIS A 61 1.48 -0.17 -18.77
N ASN A 62 1.71 0.20 -17.51
CA ASN A 62 2.98 0.80 -17.05
C ASN A 62 4.08 -0.23 -16.75
N LEU A 63 3.75 -1.54 -16.71
CA LEU A 63 4.70 -2.64 -16.64
C LEU A 63 4.83 -3.30 -18.03
N PRO A 64 5.58 -2.71 -18.98
CA PRO A 64 5.80 -3.37 -20.26
C PRO A 64 6.48 -4.74 -20.05
N LEU A 65 6.08 -5.73 -20.87
CA LEU A 65 6.45 -7.15 -20.77
C LEU A 65 7.96 -7.43 -20.67
N ASN A 66 8.80 -6.46 -21.07
CA ASN A 66 10.25 -6.59 -21.14
C ASN A 66 11.01 -5.72 -20.12
N PHE A 67 10.33 -5.18 -19.10
CA PHE A 67 10.96 -4.27 -18.15
C PHE A 67 11.94 -5.00 -17.19
N LYS A 68 13.23 -4.83 -17.49
CA LYS A 68 14.37 -5.36 -16.73
C LYS A 68 14.64 -4.60 -15.41
N SER A 69 14.03 -3.43 -15.18
CA SER A 69 14.31 -2.68 -13.95
C SER A 69 13.56 -3.30 -12.76
N MET A 70 14.29 -4.08 -11.97
CA MET A 70 13.89 -4.36 -10.59
C MET A 70 13.99 -3.04 -9.81
N GLY A 71 12.89 -2.55 -9.25
CA GLY A 71 12.88 -1.27 -8.54
C GLY A 71 11.49 -0.85 -8.06
N LYS A 72 11.46 0.18 -7.21
CA LYS A 72 10.24 0.83 -6.73
C LYS A 72 9.55 1.53 -7.90
N GLN A 73 8.31 1.15 -8.17
CA GLN A 73 7.46 1.82 -9.17
C GLN A 73 6.44 2.71 -8.46
N THR A 74 6.15 3.86 -9.04
CA THR A 74 5.16 4.82 -8.52
C THR A 74 4.06 5.00 -9.56
N LEU A 75 2.81 4.77 -9.17
CA LEU A 75 1.64 5.18 -9.96
C LEU A 75 1.01 6.41 -9.31
N SER A 76 0.68 7.40 -10.14
CA SER A 76 -0.05 8.60 -9.75
C SER A 76 -1.44 8.55 -10.37
N ILE A 77 -2.48 8.51 -9.55
CA ILE A 77 -3.87 8.42 -10.01
C ILE A 77 -4.68 9.51 -9.29
N PRO A 78 -5.45 10.33 -10.03
CA PRO A 78 -6.41 11.23 -9.42
C PRO A 78 -7.59 10.41 -8.90
N CYS A 79 -7.83 10.44 -7.59
CA CYS A 79 -9.01 9.81 -7.02
C CYS A 79 -9.41 10.45 -5.68
N PRO A 80 -10.70 10.35 -5.29
CA PRO A 80 -11.12 10.75 -3.97
C PRO A 80 -10.36 9.99 -2.88
N GLU A 81 -9.99 10.69 -1.81
CA GLU A 81 -9.32 10.10 -0.64
C GLU A 81 -10.11 8.89 -0.08
N SER A 82 -11.45 8.98 -0.08
CA SER A 82 -12.33 7.88 0.36
C SER A 82 -12.17 6.60 -0.47
N LEU A 83 -11.97 6.72 -1.78
CA LEU A 83 -11.80 5.59 -2.69
C LEU A 83 -10.41 4.97 -2.55
N PHE A 84 -9.39 5.81 -2.32
CA PHE A 84 -8.05 5.35 -1.98
C PHE A 84 -8.04 4.53 -0.71
N TYR A 85 -8.58 5.06 0.39
CA TYR A 85 -8.62 4.29 1.63
C TYR A 85 -9.49 3.03 1.50
N ALA A 86 -10.60 3.07 0.77
CA ALA A 86 -11.44 1.89 0.55
C ALA A 86 -10.68 0.72 -0.11
N ILE A 87 -9.62 0.99 -0.87
CA ILE A 87 -8.81 -0.05 -1.53
C ILE A 87 -7.54 -0.37 -0.75
N PHE A 88 -6.85 0.64 -0.22
CA PHE A 88 -5.49 0.48 0.29
C PHE A 88 -5.40 0.39 1.82
N LEU A 89 -6.51 0.50 2.55
CA LEU A 89 -6.51 0.38 4.01
C LEU A 89 -5.81 -0.91 4.47
N GLY A 90 -4.91 -0.79 5.45
CA GLY A 90 -4.04 -1.88 5.91
C GLY A 90 -2.70 -1.95 5.19
N HIS A 91 -2.54 -1.26 4.05
CA HIS A 91 -1.34 -1.32 3.22
C HIS A 91 -0.65 0.05 3.03
N ILE A 92 -1.13 1.11 3.70
CA ILE A 92 -0.61 2.46 3.51
C ILE A 92 0.63 2.67 4.38
N HIS A 93 1.80 2.82 3.75
CA HIS A 93 3.05 3.14 4.45
C HIS A 93 3.35 4.64 4.53
N TYR A 94 2.78 5.41 3.61
CA TYR A 94 2.94 6.85 3.52
C TYR A 94 1.75 7.45 2.79
N TYR A 95 1.26 8.59 3.28
CA TYR A 95 0.20 9.36 2.66
C TYR A 95 0.52 10.86 2.77
N SER A 96 0.26 11.61 1.69
CA SER A 96 0.39 13.06 1.64
C SER A 96 -0.77 13.62 0.82
N SER A 97 -1.53 14.55 1.39
CA SER A 97 -2.68 15.20 0.76
C SER A 97 -2.32 16.46 -0.03
N VAL A 98 -1.02 16.78 -0.15
CA VAL A 98 -0.53 18.00 -0.81
C VAL A 98 -0.60 17.89 -2.34
N GLN A 99 -0.77 16.67 -2.86
CA GLN A 99 -0.96 16.40 -4.28
C GLN A 99 -2.34 15.78 -4.44
N GLU A 100 -3.15 16.28 -5.38
CA GLU A 100 -4.42 15.63 -5.83
C GLU A 100 -4.18 14.25 -6.48
N LEU A 101 -2.94 13.76 -6.42
CA LEU A 101 -2.44 12.51 -6.95
C LEU A 101 -1.92 11.66 -5.81
N ILE A 102 -2.44 10.44 -5.72
CA ILE A 102 -1.97 9.51 -4.71
C ILE A 102 -0.90 8.60 -5.31
N ASN A 103 0.27 8.60 -4.67
CA ASN A 103 1.43 7.83 -5.10
C ASN A 103 1.39 6.43 -4.49
N VAL A 104 1.02 5.43 -5.29
CA VAL A 104 1.04 4.03 -4.87
C VAL A 104 2.38 3.41 -5.25
N ASN A 105 3.07 2.85 -4.25
CA ASN A 105 4.38 2.25 -4.43
C ASN A 105 4.26 0.73 -4.51
N PHE A 106 4.75 0.14 -5.61
CA PHE A 106 4.72 -1.31 -5.81
C PHE A 106 6.13 -1.89 -5.83
N ILE A 107 6.28 -3.09 -5.25
CA ILE A 107 7.53 -3.88 -5.28
C ILE A 107 7.20 -5.21 -5.98
N LYS A 108 7.90 -5.50 -7.09
CA LYS A 108 7.67 -6.61 -8.04
C LYS A 108 7.65 -8.03 -7.44
N HIS A 109 8.00 -8.19 -6.16
CA HIS A 109 8.08 -9.51 -5.49
C HIS A 109 6.79 -9.92 -4.76
N GLN A 110 5.79 -9.03 -4.70
CA GLN A 110 4.49 -9.35 -4.12
C GLN A 110 3.46 -9.38 -5.25
N HIS A 111 2.75 -10.51 -5.38
CA HIS A 111 1.50 -10.52 -6.12
C HIS A 111 0.63 -9.41 -5.55
N ILE A 112 0.42 -8.34 -6.33
CA ILE A 112 -0.46 -7.24 -5.95
C ILE A 112 -1.88 -7.81 -5.98
N LYS A 113 -2.34 -8.31 -4.83
CA LYS A 113 -3.75 -8.65 -4.61
C LYS A 113 -4.43 -7.35 -4.15
N LEU A 114 -5.02 -6.62 -5.10
CA LEU A 114 -5.92 -5.50 -4.81
C LEU A 114 -7.29 -6.02 -4.40
#